data_AF-A0AAN8X3I1-F1
#
_entry.id   AF-A0AAN8X3I1-F1
#
_cell.length_a   1.000
_cell.length_b   1.000
_cell.length_c   1.000
_cell.angle_alpha   90.00
_cell.angle_beta   90.00
_cell.angle_gamma   90.00
#
_symmetry.space_group_name_H-M   'P 1'
#
loop_
_entity.id
_entity.type
_entity.pdbx_description
1 polymer ?
#
loop_
_entity_poly.entity_id
_entity_poly.type
_entity_poly.pdbx_seq_one_letter_code
_entity_poly.pdbx_strand_id
1 'polypeptide(L)'
;MRNNKVEDSRIAIVVCSTVHTKSLFKKIHARYLESASVQWYVFTTNDTITYSMDYIREGTQCGWWMWNNTSVFTNISKIPLNRPETDRDFKGRELTVTITDNGPRWDLQYLNDGRIIPVSGIDYNFLKTVGEKLNFTIRVKLTPDGQWGNLHEDGTVTGMIGVVHRHEAHMAMNEITINEDRERVIDFAYPYYTESIVMISPAPAKKQKFYAVVTPFTVK
;
A
#
# COMPACT_ATOMS: atom_id res chain seq x y z
N MET A 1 -34.99 0.79 -15.47
CA MET A 1 -33.58 1.15 -15.75
C MET A 1 -32.97 1.62 -14.43
N ARG A 2 -32.22 0.74 -13.74
CA ARG A 2 -31.53 1.09 -12.49
C ARG A 2 -30.08 1.46 -12.84
N ASN A 3 -29.66 2.65 -12.43
CA ASN A 3 -28.28 3.13 -12.53
C ASN A 3 -27.36 2.23 -11.69
N ASN A 4 -26.55 1.40 -12.34
CA ASN A 4 -25.46 0.70 -11.67
C ASN A 4 -24.27 1.68 -11.56
N LYS A 5 -24.13 2.32 -10.40
CA LYS A 5 -22.84 2.87 -9.97
C LYS A 5 -21.82 1.73 -10.01
N VAL A 6 -20.72 1.90 -10.74
CA VAL A 6 -19.57 1.00 -10.65
C VAL A 6 -18.99 1.18 -9.25
N GLU A 7 -19.19 0.20 -8.37
CA GLU A 7 -18.55 0.17 -7.05
C GLU A 7 -17.03 0.11 -7.23
N ASP A 8 -16.30 0.93 -6.46
CA ASP A 8 -14.84 0.98 -6.46
C ASP A 8 -14.25 -0.42 -6.30
N SER A 9 -13.51 -0.85 -7.33
CA SER A 9 -12.92 -2.18 -7.36
C SER A 9 -11.62 -2.19 -6.55
N ARG A 10 -11.61 -2.89 -5.40
CA ARG A 10 -10.47 -2.99 -4.48
C ARG A 10 -9.64 -4.21 -4.83
N ILE A 11 -8.31 -4.10 -4.88
CA ILE A 11 -7.42 -5.23 -5.18
C ILE A 11 -6.86 -5.82 -3.88
N ALA A 12 -7.07 -7.11 -3.66
CA ALA A 12 -6.53 -7.86 -2.53
C ALA A 12 -5.56 -8.95 -3.02
N ILE A 13 -4.30 -8.89 -2.58
CA ILE A 13 -3.29 -9.91 -2.89
C ILE A 13 -3.09 -10.78 -1.65
N VAL A 14 -3.31 -12.09 -1.78
CA VAL A 14 -3.14 -13.06 -0.71
C VAL A 14 -2.07 -14.06 -1.09
N VAL A 15 -0.95 -14.02 -0.36
CA VAL A 15 0.13 -15.01 -0.43
C VAL A 15 0.09 -15.82 0.86
N CYS A 16 -0.25 -17.10 0.80
CA CYS A 16 -0.43 -17.89 2.02
C CYS A 16 0.00 -19.35 1.87
N SER A 17 0.61 -19.90 2.94
CA SER A 17 0.97 -21.31 3.04
C SER A 17 -0.23 -22.18 3.41
N THR A 18 -0.23 -23.43 2.93
CA THR A 18 -1.34 -24.39 2.90
C THR A 18 -2.21 -24.44 4.15
N VAL A 19 -1.61 -24.45 5.35
CA VAL A 19 -2.33 -24.64 6.61
C VAL A 19 -3.08 -23.37 7.07
N HIS A 20 -2.55 -22.19 6.75
CA HIS A 20 -3.12 -20.91 7.17
C HIS A 20 -4.15 -20.37 6.16
N THR A 21 -4.03 -20.75 4.89
CA THR A 21 -4.93 -20.34 3.81
C THR A 21 -6.39 -20.68 4.14
N LYS A 22 -6.66 -21.89 4.67
CA LYS A 22 -8.02 -22.32 5.01
C LYS A 22 -8.64 -21.49 6.13
N SER A 23 -7.87 -21.18 7.18
CA SER A 23 -8.33 -20.35 8.31
C SER A 23 -8.56 -18.91 7.87
N LEU A 24 -7.70 -18.39 6.99
CA LEU A 24 -7.83 -17.05 6.41
C LEU A 24 -9.10 -16.92 5.56
N PHE A 25 -9.33 -17.82 4.60
CA PHE A 25 -10.52 -17.75 3.74
C PHE A 25 -11.82 -17.96 4.52
N LYS A 26 -11.82 -18.77 5.59
CA LYS A 26 -12.97 -18.83 6.52
C LYS A 26 -13.25 -17.49 7.19
N LYS A 27 -12.21 -16.76 7.61
CA LYS A 27 -12.37 -15.43 8.22
C LYS A 27 -12.80 -14.36 7.22
N ILE A 28 -12.27 -14.42 5.99
CA ILE A 28 -12.68 -13.55 4.87
C ILE A 28 -14.17 -13.75 4.60
N HIS A 29 -14.60 -15.01 4.44
CA HIS A 29 -15.99 -15.38 4.20
C HIS A 29 -16.94 -14.94 5.31
N ALA A 30 -16.57 -15.21 6.58
CA ALA A 30 -17.36 -14.81 7.74
C ALA A 30 -17.51 -13.29 7.87
N ARG A 31 -16.57 -12.51 7.29
CA ARG A 31 -16.55 -11.05 7.33
C ARG A 31 -17.05 -10.39 6.05
N TYR A 32 -17.53 -11.15 5.07
CA TYR A 32 -18.09 -10.65 3.81
C TYR A 32 -17.10 -9.78 3.00
N LEU A 33 -15.81 -10.12 3.05
CA LEU A 33 -14.77 -9.32 2.39
C LEU A 33 -14.62 -9.68 0.89
N GLU A 34 -15.15 -10.82 0.46
CA GLU A 34 -15.04 -11.38 -0.90
C GLU A 34 -16.12 -10.87 -1.88
N SER A 35 -16.45 -9.58 -1.84
CA SER A 35 -17.46 -8.96 -2.72
C SER A 35 -17.06 -8.99 -4.20
N ALA A 36 -18.05 -8.83 -5.09
CA ALA A 36 -17.85 -8.64 -6.52
C ALA A 36 -17.03 -7.37 -6.85
N SER A 37 -16.96 -6.43 -5.91
CA SER A 37 -16.11 -5.23 -5.97
C SER A 37 -14.68 -5.45 -5.45
N VAL A 38 -14.30 -6.67 -5.06
CA VAL A 38 -12.93 -6.97 -4.60
C VAL A 38 -12.29 -8.01 -5.52
N GLN A 39 -11.15 -7.65 -6.10
CA GLN A 39 -10.36 -8.49 -6.97
C GLN A 39 -9.27 -9.21 -6.18
N TRP A 40 -9.35 -10.53 -6.12
CA TRP A 40 -8.42 -11.37 -5.34
C TRP A 40 -7.34 -11.99 -6.23
N TYR A 41 -6.08 -11.85 -5.84
CA TYR A 41 -4.96 -12.59 -6.41
C TYR A 41 -4.42 -13.56 -5.38
N VAL A 42 -4.57 -14.85 -5.63
CA VAL A 42 -4.21 -15.88 -4.65
C VAL A 42 -3.09 -16.75 -5.20
N PHE A 43 -1.96 -16.75 -4.49
CA PHE A 43 -0.77 -17.54 -4.83
C PHE A 43 -0.70 -18.75 -3.90
N THR A 44 -0.74 -19.96 -4.46
CA THR A 44 -0.84 -21.18 -3.64
C THR A 44 -0.27 -22.44 -4.32
N THR A 45 -0.06 -23.50 -3.53
CA THR A 45 0.38 -24.83 -3.98
C THR A 45 -0.81 -25.73 -4.33
N ASN A 46 -0.57 -26.81 -5.10
CA ASN A 46 -1.59 -27.71 -5.67
C ASN A 46 -2.68 -28.18 -4.68
N ASP A 47 -2.29 -28.55 -3.46
CA ASP A 47 -3.21 -29.21 -2.51
C ASP A 47 -4.25 -28.25 -1.88
N THR A 48 -4.10 -26.94 -2.04
CA THR A 48 -4.92 -25.94 -1.34
C THR A 48 -6.09 -25.39 -2.16
N ILE A 49 -6.01 -25.46 -3.49
CA ILE A 49 -6.93 -24.76 -4.39
C ILE A 49 -8.33 -25.34 -4.29
N THR A 50 -8.43 -26.67 -4.32
CA THR A 50 -9.70 -27.38 -4.30
C THR A 50 -10.51 -27.03 -3.05
N TYR A 51 -9.87 -26.90 -1.88
CA TYR A 51 -10.55 -26.56 -0.64
C TYR A 51 -10.84 -25.07 -0.48
N SER A 52 -10.03 -24.18 -1.06
CA SER A 52 -10.26 -22.73 -0.96
C SER A 52 -11.40 -22.26 -1.84
N MET A 53 -11.69 -22.95 -2.94
CA MET A 53 -12.81 -22.63 -3.82
C MET A 53 -14.18 -22.81 -3.14
N ASP A 54 -14.31 -23.72 -2.18
CA ASP A 54 -15.55 -23.96 -1.42
C ASP A 54 -15.95 -22.80 -0.49
N TYR A 55 -15.01 -21.90 -0.15
CA TYR A 55 -15.24 -20.78 0.77
C TYR A 55 -15.37 -19.43 0.07
N ILE A 56 -15.31 -19.39 -1.26
CA ILE A 56 -15.51 -18.16 -2.03
C ILE A 56 -16.95 -18.16 -2.57
N ARG A 57 -17.62 -17.00 -2.45
CA ARG A 57 -18.99 -16.85 -2.94
C ARG A 57 -19.01 -16.81 -4.46
N GLU A 58 -20.10 -17.31 -5.02
CA GLU A 58 -20.35 -17.23 -6.46
C GLU A 58 -20.39 -15.76 -6.91
N GLY A 59 -19.62 -15.41 -7.94
CA GLY A 59 -19.50 -14.05 -8.47
C GLY A 59 -18.33 -13.22 -7.94
N THR A 60 -17.53 -13.72 -6.99
CA THR A 60 -16.28 -13.08 -6.57
C THR A 60 -15.24 -13.08 -7.70
N GLN A 61 -14.61 -11.92 -7.94
CA GLN A 61 -13.54 -11.79 -8.94
C GLN A 61 -12.21 -12.29 -8.36
N CYS A 62 -11.77 -13.51 -8.70
CA CYS A 62 -10.48 -14.02 -8.22
C CYS A 62 -9.63 -14.68 -9.31
N GLY A 63 -8.34 -14.36 -9.31
CA GLY A 63 -7.30 -15.01 -10.10
C GLY A 63 -6.44 -15.91 -9.22
N TRP A 64 -6.32 -17.19 -9.59
CA TRP A 64 -5.48 -18.16 -8.89
C TRP A 64 -4.20 -18.42 -9.65
N TRP A 65 -3.08 -18.35 -8.95
CA TRP A 65 -1.75 -18.46 -9.51
C TRP A 65 -1.00 -19.56 -8.76
N MET A 66 -0.55 -20.56 -9.52
CA MET A 66 0.09 -21.76 -8.97
C MET A 66 1.58 -21.76 -9.19
N TRP A 67 2.34 -22.17 -8.16
CA TRP A 67 3.74 -22.53 -8.34
C TRP A 67 3.85 -23.97 -8.84
N ASN A 68 4.36 -24.15 -10.06
CA ASN A 68 4.79 -25.45 -10.58
C ASN A 68 6.33 -25.57 -10.53
N ASN A 69 6.86 -26.79 -10.64
CA ASN A 69 8.30 -27.07 -10.61
C ASN A 69 9.11 -26.41 -11.75
N THR A 70 8.49 -25.58 -12.58
CA THR A 70 9.10 -24.84 -13.69
C THR A 70 9.01 -23.31 -13.52
N SER A 71 8.66 -22.80 -12.33
CA SER A 71 8.66 -21.36 -12.01
C SER A 71 7.70 -20.52 -12.86
N VAL A 72 6.61 -21.11 -13.37
CA VAL A 72 5.61 -20.40 -14.18
C VAL A 72 4.26 -20.39 -13.47
N PHE A 73 3.77 -19.20 -13.16
CA PHE A 73 2.41 -19.04 -12.66
C PHE A 73 1.39 -19.25 -13.77
N THR A 74 0.51 -20.24 -13.61
CA THR A 74 -0.56 -20.52 -14.58
C THR A 74 -1.87 -19.93 -14.06
N ASN A 75 -2.54 -19.11 -14.88
CA ASN A 75 -3.86 -18.58 -14.56
C ASN A 75 -4.92 -19.66 -14.83
N ILE A 76 -5.65 -20.05 -13.79
CA ILE A 76 -6.69 -21.10 -13.83
C ILE A 76 -8.10 -20.54 -13.59
N SER A 77 -8.30 -19.21 -13.61
CA SER A 77 -9.64 -18.63 -13.44
C SER A 77 -10.50 -18.86 -14.69
N LYS A 78 -11.69 -19.49 -14.51
CA LYS A 78 -12.70 -19.69 -15.56
C LYS A 78 -13.51 -18.43 -15.89
N ILE A 79 -13.25 -17.31 -15.23
CA ILE A 79 -13.95 -16.04 -15.43
C ILE A 79 -12.94 -15.06 -16.06
N PRO A 80 -13.15 -14.58 -17.31
CA PRO A 80 -12.28 -13.58 -17.89
C PRO A 80 -12.32 -12.30 -17.05
N LEU A 81 -11.15 -11.78 -16.68
CA LEU A 81 -10.98 -10.49 -16.00
C LEU A 81 -11.50 -9.37 -16.91
N ASN A 82 -12.77 -9.01 -16.77
CA ASN A 82 -13.41 -8.00 -17.59
C ASN A 82 -13.07 -6.60 -17.04
N ARG A 83 -11.83 -6.15 -17.26
CA ARG A 83 -11.40 -4.80 -16.86
C ARG A 83 -11.98 -3.78 -17.86
N PRO A 84 -12.76 -2.78 -17.43
CA PRO A 84 -13.16 -1.72 -18.34
C PRO A 84 -11.92 -0.92 -18.81
N GLU A 85 -11.88 -0.54 -20.09
CA GLU A 85 -10.74 0.18 -20.69
C GLU A 85 -10.42 1.52 -19.99
N THR A 86 -11.37 2.05 -19.23
CA THR A 86 -11.25 3.28 -18.43
C THR A 86 -10.20 3.20 -17.32
N ASP A 87 -9.84 2.00 -16.85
CA ASP A 87 -8.89 1.82 -15.73
C ASP A 87 -7.42 1.72 -16.19
N ARG A 88 -7.18 1.89 -17.50
CA ARG A 88 -5.84 1.82 -18.10
C ARG A 88 -5.24 3.18 -18.43
N ASP A 89 -6.06 4.24 -18.43
CA ASP A 89 -5.68 5.55 -18.95
C ASP A 89 -6.46 6.68 -18.24
N PHE A 90 -5.72 7.56 -17.56
CA PHE A 90 -6.23 8.76 -16.88
C PHE A 90 -6.37 9.96 -17.82
N LYS A 91 -6.11 9.79 -19.12
CA LYS A 91 -6.37 10.74 -20.19
C LYS A 91 -5.65 12.09 -20.01
N GLY A 92 -4.43 12.05 -19.49
CA GLY A 92 -3.60 13.23 -19.26
C GLY A 92 -4.11 14.12 -18.13
N ARG A 93 -4.93 13.61 -17.21
CA ARG A 93 -5.41 14.38 -16.06
C ARG A 93 -4.24 14.79 -15.15
N GLU A 94 -4.37 15.97 -14.54
CA GLU A 94 -3.46 16.41 -13.47
C GLU A 94 -4.07 16.02 -12.12
N LEU A 95 -3.39 15.16 -11.38
CA LEU A 95 -3.79 14.73 -10.05
C LEU A 95 -3.08 15.54 -8.98
N THR A 96 -3.86 16.16 -8.10
CA THR A 96 -3.32 16.85 -6.91
C THR A 96 -2.94 15.83 -5.84
N VAL A 97 -1.67 15.81 -5.48
CA VAL A 97 -1.10 14.93 -4.44
C VAL A 97 -0.74 15.78 -3.24
N THR A 98 -1.28 15.45 -2.07
CA THR A 98 -0.89 16.10 -0.82
C THR A 98 0.29 15.38 -0.18
N ILE A 99 1.26 16.15 0.31
CA ILE A 99 2.47 15.64 0.95
C ILE A 99 2.79 16.44 2.22
N THR A 100 3.72 15.92 3.02
CA THR A 100 4.47 16.70 4.00
C THR A 100 5.93 16.75 3.55
N ASP A 101 6.67 17.78 3.97
CA ASP A 101 8.10 17.87 3.65
C ASP A 101 8.86 16.75 4.38
N ASN A 102 9.26 15.74 3.62
CA ASN A 102 9.88 14.51 4.14
C ASN A 102 10.98 14.05 3.19
N GLY A 103 12.10 14.77 3.17
CA GLY A 103 13.31 14.28 2.52
C GLY A 103 13.84 13.03 3.23
N PRO A 104 14.18 11.93 2.54
CA PRO A 104 14.47 11.79 1.11
C PRO A 104 13.31 11.23 0.24
N ARG A 105 12.08 11.11 0.78
CA ARG A 105 10.92 10.62 0.02
C ARG A 105 10.48 11.62 -1.05
N TRP A 106 10.51 12.89 -0.68
CA TRP A 106 10.25 14.04 -1.54
C TRP A 106 11.40 15.03 -1.41
N ASP A 107 12.05 15.33 -2.52
CA ASP A 107 13.06 16.38 -2.60
C ASP A 107 12.47 17.55 -3.40
N LEU A 108 12.29 18.68 -2.74
CA LEU A 108 11.49 19.79 -3.21
C LEU A 108 12.37 21.00 -3.50
N GLN A 109 12.17 21.61 -4.66
CA GLN A 109 12.72 22.92 -4.96
C GLN A 109 11.63 23.98 -4.81
N TYR A 110 11.95 24.98 -4.01
CA TYR A 110 11.12 26.15 -3.76
C TYR A 110 11.51 27.24 -4.77
N LEU A 111 10.56 27.64 -5.60
CA LEU A 111 10.75 28.70 -6.58
C LEU A 111 10.50 30.07 -5.94
N ASN A 112 11.09 31.12 -6.52
CA ASN A 112 10.97 32.50 -6.03
C ASN A 112 9.53 33.04 -6.05
N ASP A 113 8.63 32.40 -6.81
CA ASP A 113 7.21 32.72 -6.90
C ASP A 113 6.35 31.99 -5.84
N GLY A 114 6.98 31.25 -4.92
CA GLY A 114 6.32 30.47 -3.88
C GLY A 114 5.77 29.13 -4.36
N ARG A 115 6.00 28.74 -5.63
CA ARG A 115 5.64 27.41 -6.12
C ARG A 115 6.66 26.37 -5.66
N ILE A 116 6.16 25.16 -5.48
CA ILE A 116 6.94 24.01 -5.04
C ILE A 116 6.96 23.00 -6.17
N ILE A 117 8.15 22.60 -6.57
CA ILE A 117 8.34 21.59 -7.61
C ILE A 117 9.13 20.41 -7.04
N PRO A 118 8.61 19.17 -7.17
CA PRO A 118 9.39 17.99 -6.80
C PRO A 118 10.50 17.78 -7.84
N VAL A 119 11.75 17.71 -7.37
CA VAL A 119 12.94 17.51 -8.20
C VAL A 119 13.33 16.04 -8.20
N SER A 120 13.35 15.41 -7.03
CA SER A 120 13.76 14.03 -6.84
C SER A 120 13.01 13.40 -5.65
N GLY A 121 13.34 12.15 -5.32
CA GLY A 121 12.77 11.44 -4.18
C GLY A 121 12.14 10.11 -4.56
N ILE A 122 12.11 9.18 -3.61
CA ILE A 122 11.61 7.81 -3.81
C ILE A 122 10.13 7.84 -4.22
N ASP A 123 9.32 8.59 -3.49
CA ASP A 123 7.87 8.62 -3.67
C ASP A 123 7.49 9.41 -4.92
N TYR A 124 8.22 10.50 -5.20
CA TYR A 124 8.08 11.26 -6.43
C TYR A 124 8.38 10.40 -7.66
N ASN A 125 9.52 9.71 -7.68
CA ASN A 125 9.92 8.87 -8.80
C ASN A 125 8.93 7.72 -9.02
N PHE A 126 8.45 7.10 -7.94
CA PHE A 126 7.41 6.08 -8.01
C PHE A 126 6.15 6.62 -8.69
N LEU A 127 5.59 7.73 -8.19
CA LEU A 127 4.37 8.31 -8.75
C LEU A 127 4.55 8.80 -10.19
N LYS A 128 5.73 9.35 -10.51
CA LYS A 128 6.05 9.75 -11.88
C LYS A 128 6.02 8.56 -12.83
N THR A 129 6.64 7.43 -12.46
CA THR A 129 6.61 6.20 -13.27
C THR A 129 5.18 5.65 -13.42
N VAL A 130 4.37 5.69 -12.36
CA VAL A 130 2.96 5.30 -12.44
C VAL A 130 2.18 6.25 -13.36
N GLY A 131 2.41 7.55 -13.27
CA GLY A 131 1.81 8.58 -14.12
C GLY A 131 2.14 8.40 -15.60
N GLU A 132 3.38 8.01 -15.93
CA GLU A 132 3.78 7.69 -17.31
C GLU A 132 3.07 6.45 -17.86
N LYS A 133 2.79 5.45 -17.02
CA LYS A 133 2.09 4.21 -17.43
C LYS A 133 0.59 4.38 -17.54
N LEU A 134 0.01 5.23 -16.69
CA LEU A 134 -1.43 5.44 -16.60
C LEU A 134 -1.86 6.78 -17.20
N ASN A 135 -0.94 7.55 -17.80
CA ASN A 135 -1.19 8.82 -18.47
C ASN A 135 -1.87 9.87 -17.56
N PHE A 136 -1.19 10.22 -16.46
CA PHE A 136 -1.52 11.38 -15.64
C PHE A 136 -0.27 12.15 -15.22
N THR A 137 -0.44 13.42 -14.89
CA THR A 137 0.58 14.26 -14.26
C THR A 137 0.22 14.53 -12.81
N ILE A 138 1.19 14.97 -12.00
CA ILE A 138 0.96 15.28 -10.59
C ILE A 138 1.25 16.75 -10.29
N ARG A 139 0.41 17.32 -9.43
CA ARG A 139 0.63 18.61 -8.79
C ARG A 139 0.77 18.38 -7.29
N VAL A 140 1.90 18.79 -6.73
CA VAL A 140 2.17 18.63 -5.30
C VAL A 140 1.55 19.79 -4.52
N LYS A 141 0.92 19.48 -3.38
CA LYS A 141 0.40 20.44 -2.40
C LYS A 141 0.91 20.06 -1.02
N LEU A 142 1.63 20.97 -0.37
CA LEU A 142 2.00 20.77 1.04
C LEU A 142 0.74 20.83 1.92
N THR A 143 0.71 19.95 2.91
CA THR A 143 -0.33 19.98 3.94
C THR A 143 -0.17 21.23 4.79
N PRO A 144 -1.26 21.98 5.08
CA PRO A 144 -1.18 23.24 5.83
C PRO A 144 -0.57 23.12 7.23
N ASP A 145 -0.81 21.99 7.90
CA ASP A 145 -0.34 21.74 9.28
C ASP A 145 0.96 20.91 9.34
N GLY A 146 1.48 20.47 8.19
CA GLY A 146 2.67 19.64 8.11
C GLY A 146 2.54 18.24 8.75
N GLN A 147 1.33 17.81 9.10
CA GLN A 147 1.08 16.54 9.78
C GLN A 147 0.71 15.42 8.81
N TRP A 148 0.99 14.17 9.19
CA TRP A 148 0.49 13.00 8.46
C TRP A 148 -1.03 12.93 8.53
N GLY A 149 -1.58 13.05 9.73
CA GLY A 149 -3.00 13.11 9.98
C GLY A 149 -3.46 12.10 11.01
N ASN A 150 -4.37 12.57 11.87
CA ASN A 150 -4.98 11.83 12.95
C ASN A 150 -6.49 12.04 12.92
N LEU A 151 -7.24 11.00 13.28
CA LEU A 151 -8.65 11.08 13.60
C LEU A 151 -8.77 11.42 15.09
N HIS A 152 -9.45 12.51 15.40
CA HIS A 152 -9.73 12.94 16.77
C HIS A 152 -11.10 12.40 17.24
N GLU A 153 -11.31 12.35 18.55
CA GLU A 153 -12.56 11.83 19.16
C GLU A 153 -13.80 12.63 18.74
N ASP A 154 -13.63 13.92 18.43
CA ASP A 154 -14.68 14.80 17.91
C ASP A 154 -15.02 14.55 16.43
N GLY A 155 -14.36 13.57 15.79
CA GLY A 155 -14.51 13.22 14.38
C GLY A 155 -13.70 14.10 13.43
N THR A 156 -12.93 15.06 13.93
CA THR A 156 -12.07 15.89 13.08
C THR A 156 -10.86 15.10 12.59
N VAL A 157 -10.45 15.37 11.34
CA VAL A 157 -9.31 14.69 10.70
C VAL A 157 -8.29 15.72 10.24
N THR A 158 -7.06 15.61 10.76
CA THR A 158 -5.94 16.53 10.49
C THR A 158 -4.99 15.97 9.43
N GLY A 159 -3.97 16.75 9.06
CA GLY A 159 -2.88 16.30 8.19
C GLY A 159 -3.26 16.00 6.75
N MET A 160 -2.34 15.33 6.04
CA MET A 160 -2.56 14.81 4.69
C MET A 160 -3.83 13.95 4.60
N ILE A 161 -4.08 13.11 5.61
CA ILE A 161 -5.28 12.27 5.68
C ILE A 161 -6.53 13.15 5.67
N GLY A 162 -6.56 14.22 6.47
CA GLY A 162 -7.66 15.17 6.51
C GLY A 162 -7.87 15.92 5.20
N VAL A 163 -6.79 16.31 4.52
CA VAL A 163 -6.86 16.96 3.20
C VAL A 163 -7.52 16.05 2.16
N VAL A 164 -7.18 14.75 2.15
CA VAL A 164 -7.82 13.77 1.26
C VAL A 164 -9.26 13.48 1.68
N HIS A 165 -9.50 13.31 2.97
CA HIS A 165 -10.84 13.05 3.53
C HIS A 165 -11.84 14.17 3.18
N ARG A 166 -11.38 15.43 3.15
CA ARG A 166 -12.17 16.59 2.72
C ARG A 166 -12.18 16.84 1.21
N HIS A 167 -11.62 15.91 0.42
CA HIS A 167 -11.51 15.98 -1.04
C HIS A 167 -10.77 17.24 -1.56
N GLU A 168 -9.84 17.79 -0.77
CA GLU A 168 -9.01 18.92 -1.19
C GLU A 168 -7.78 18.49 -2.01
N ALA A 169 -7.47 17.19 -2.01
CA ALA A 169 -6.49 16.53 -2.85
C ALA A 169 -7.03 15.19 -3.33
N HIS A 170 -6.53 14.68 -4.46
CA HIS A 170 -6.97 13.41 -5.04
C HIS A 170 -6.34 12.21 -4.33
N MET A 171 -5.12 12.39 -3.79
CA MET A 171 -4.43 11.37 -3.02
C MET A 171 -3.40 11.99 -2.07
N ALA A 172 -2.99 11.22 -1.06
CA ALA A 172 -1.84 11.51 -0.22
C ALA A 172 -0.74 10.50 -0.53
N MET A 173 0.51 10.95 -0.60
CA MET A 173 1.65 10.06 -0.81
C MET A 173 2.82 10.55 0.05
N ASN A 174 3.17 9.73 1.02
CA ASN A 174 4.36 9.85 1.83
C ASN A 174 4.60 8.49 2.50
N GLU A 175 5.52 8.45 3.46
CA GLU A 175 5.63 7.35 4.42
C GLU A 175 4.45 7.36 5.41
N ILE A 176 3.29 6.92 4.94
CA ILE A 176 2.06 6.88 5.72
C ILE A 176 1.85 5.47 6.28
N THR A 177 1.87 5.35 7.59
CA THR A 177 1.48 4.10 8.27
C THR A 177 -0.02 3.83 8.07
N ILE A 178 -0.34 2.66 7.55
CA ILE A 178 -1.71 2.14 7.49
C ILE A 178 -2.10 1.71 8.91
N ASN A 179 -3.18 2.29 9.44
CA ASN A 179 -3.73 1.94 10.74
C ASN A 179 -5.27 2.02 10.71
N GLU A 180 -5.90 1.46 11.74
CA GLU A 180 -7.37 1.34 11.80
C GLU A 180 -8.07 2.71 11.72
N ASP A 181 -7.57 3.71 12.44
CA ASP A 181 -8.21 5.04 12.48
C ASP A 181 -8.18 5.74 11.11
N ARG A 182 -7.10 5.58 10.35
CA ARG A 182 -7.00 6.15 9.00
C ARG A 182 -7.83 5.37 7.98
N GLU A 183 -7.87 4.04 8.10
CA GLU A 183 -8.70 3.19 7.23
C GLU A 183 -10.21 3.44 7.39
N ARG A 184 -10.64 4.01 8.52
CA ARG A 184 -12.05 4.40 8.73
C ARG A 184 -12.47 5.62 7.91
N VAL A 185 -11.54 6.48 7.51
CA VAL A 185 -11.83 7.79 6.90
C VAL A 185 -11.34 7.93 5.46
N ILE A 186 -10.39 7.09 5.05
CA ILE A 186 -9.87 7.02 3.67
C ILE A 186 -9.57 5.56 3.28
N ASP A 187 -9.52 5.30 1.98
CA ASP A 187 -9.06 4.02 1.44
C ASP A 187 -7.54 4.07 1.13
N PHE A 188 -6.85 2.97 1.40
CA PHE A 188 -5.43 2.80 1.07
C PHE A 188 -5.22 1.92 -0.15
N ALA A 189 -4.20 2.25 -0.95
CA ALA A 189 -3.65 1.33 -1.93
C ALA A 189 -2.82 0.23 -1.25
N TYR A 190 -2.50 -0.83 -2.00
CA TYR A 190 -1.56 -1.84 -1.52
C TYR A 190 -0.19 -1.19 -1.27
N PRO A 191 0.47 -1.48 -0.13
CA PRO A 191 1.76 -0.88 0.19
C PRO A 191 2.81 -1.29 -0.85
N TYR A 192 3.45 -0.30 -1.50
CA TYR A 192 4.58 -0.55 -2.41
C TYR A 192 5.90 -0.76 -1.64
N TYR A 193 5.91 -0.37 -0.37
CA TYR A 193 7.07 -0.43 0.51
C TYR A 193 6.61 -0.67 1.94
N THR A 194 7.41 -1.43 2.69
CA THR A 194 7.11 -1.82 4.06
C THR A 194 8.37 -1.68 4.90
N GLU A 195 8.27 -0.95 6.01
CA GLU A 195 9.33 -0.82 7.01
C GLU A 195 8.97 -1.59 8.27
N SER A 196 10.02 -1.99 9.01
CA SER A 196 9.88 -2.53 10.35
C SER A 196 10.25 -1.47 11.38
N ILE A 197 9.55 -1.46 12.51
CA ILE A 197 9.95 -0.65 13.66
C ILE A 197 11.26 -1.21 14.21
N VAL A 198 12.30 -0.38 14.23
CA VAL A 198 13.62 -0.75 14.74
C VAL A 198 14.05 0.19 15.85
N MET A 199 14.79 -0.33 16.83
CA MET A 199 15.42 0.48 17.86
C MET A 199 16.84 0.83 17.40
N ILE A 200 17.16 2.12 17.38
CA ILE A 200 18.49 2.61 17.06
C ILE A 200 19.19 2.99 18.36
N SER A 201 20.37 2.42 18.61
CA SER A 201 21.27 2.84 19.68
C SER A 201 22.55 3.43 19.09
N PRO A 202 23.22 4.37 19.77
CA PRO A 202 24.56 4.80 19.38
C PRO A 202 25.50 3.59 19.23
N ALA A 203 26.46 3.70 18.32
CA ALA A 203 27.52 2.71 18.22
C ALA A 203 28.23 2.57 19.59
N PRO A 204 28.61 1.35 20.01
CA PRO A 204 29.32 1.16 21.27
C PRO A 204 30.56 2.04 21.33
N ALA A 205 30.76 2.70 22.48
CA ALA A 205 32.00 3.45 22.70
C ALA A 205 33.20 2.51 22.53
N LYS A 206 34.31 3.05 21.97
CA LYS A 206 35.56 2.28 21.89
C LYS A 206 35.95 1.86 23.31
N LYS A 207 36.01 0.55 23.55
CA LYS A 207 36.50 0.02 24.84
C LYS A 207 37.91 0.54 25.10
N GLN A 208 38.24 0.78 26.36
CA GLN A 208 39.61 1.14 26.72
C GLN A 208 40.56 0.03 26.29
N LYS A 209 41.73 0.39 25.74
CA LYS A 209 42.74 -0.57 25.24
C LYS A 209 43.18 -1.57 26.32
N PHE A 210 43.13 -1.18 27.59
CA PHE A 210 43.44 -2.06 28.73
C PHE A 210 42.59 -3.33 28.74
N TYR A 211 41.31 -3.25 28.33
CA TYR A 211 40.45 -4.44 28.26
C TYR A 211 41.03 -5.52 27.34
N ALA A 212 41.77 -5.15 26.28
CA ALA A 212 42.41 -6.14 25.41
C ALA A 212 43.44 -7.01 26.14
N VAL A 213 44.06 -6.51 27.22
CA VAL A 213 45.04 -7.24 28.04
C VAL A 213 44.35 -8.25 28.95
N VAL A 214 43.21 -7.90 29.53
CA VAL A 214 42.50 -8.75 30.50
C VAL A 214 41.47 -9.69 29.86
N THR A 215 40.99 -9.39 28.65
CA THR A 215 40.00 -10.21 27.91
C THR A 215 40.37 -11.70 27.74
N PRO A 216 41.63 -12.10 27.47
CA PRO A 216 41.94 -13.53 27.27
C PRO A 216 41.92 -14.36 28.56
N PHE A 217 41.84 -13.75 29.73
CA PHE A 217 41.80 -14.47 31.01
C PHE A 217 40.36 -14.59 31.50
N THR A 218 39.87 -15.81 31.61
CA THR A 218 38.59 -16.12 32.25
C THR A 218 38.79 -16.34 33.75
N VAL A 219 37.92 -15.76 34.57
CA VAL A 219 37.89 -16.05 36.00
C VAL A 219 37.28 -17.43 36.18
N LYS A 220 38.01 -18.36 36.80
CA LYS A 220 37.52 -19.68 37.20
C LYS A 220 36.86 -19.60 38.57
#